data_AF-A0A9D9INL4-F1
#
_entry.id   AF-A0A9D9INL4-F1
#
_cell.length_a   1.000
_cell.length_b   1.000
_cell.length_c   1.000
_cell.angle_alpha   90.00
_cell.angle_beta   90.00
_cell.angle_gamma   90.00
#
_symmetry.space_group_name_H-M   'P 1'
#
loop_
_entity.id
_entity.type
_entity.pdbx_description
1 polymer ?
#
loop_
_entity_poly.entity_id
_entity_poly.type
_entity_poly.pdbx_seq_one_letter_code
_entity_poly.pdbx_strand_id
1 'polypeptide(L)'
;MKNLLLVLAMLPVWASSYAMSEPVDSVASKEYSDRYDMLVSRLGVAGVGIETVLDNWAKVDPDNRKMLLARYSYYLTKGQTTVVVDKPGRKYLGNAPLFSLKDSTGANVNYFEETVYDDSLFAMALRNIDRVIDLYPHDLDLQFVKAAALLSYEKDSPDMALVCLDGMADRYYSDRGADWKFEEDTVDDEFFEGAVQEYCYTFFNIASQPSYVAFKLLSEKMLEHAPDSPVFLSNLGSYYFVVEKDTKKAMKYYRKVLKIDPENYSAVKNIILICRQNGNVKEELKHLPVLMEVSPDESERFAAKARIDALSSKKR
;
A
#
# COMPACT_ATOMS: atom_id res chain seq x y z
N MET A 1 -11.43 10.04 -0.56
CA MET A 1 -10.27 9.44 -1.26
C MET A 1 -8.91 10.11 -0.98
N LYS A 2 -8.76 11.46 -0.98
CA LYS A 2 -7.44 12.10 -0.63
C LYS A 2 -6.89 11.77 0.76
N ASN A 3 -7.71 11.27 1.68
CA ASN A 3 -7.30 10.89 3.04
C ASN A 3 -6.92 9.40 3.21
N LEU A 4 -7.12 8.54 2.20
CA LEU A 4 -6.77 7.10 2.31
C LEU A 4 -5.28 6.84 2.00
N LEU A 5 -4.70 7.62 1.07
CA LEU A 5 -3.29 7.59 0.65
C LEU A 5 -2.28 7.80 1.81
N LEU A 6 -2.68 8.42 2.91
CA LEU A 6 -1.83 8.67 4.09
C LEU A 6 -1.89 7.54 5.13
N VAL A 7 -2.90 6.67 5.08
CA VAL A 7 -3.17 5.68 6.14
C VAL A 7 -2.13 4.55 6.12
N LEU A 8 -1.75 4.07 4.92
CA LEU A 8 -0.83 2.94 4.76
C LEU A 8 0.63 3.25 5.07
N ALA A 9 1.10 4.46 4.74
CA ALA A 9 2.44 4.92 5.13
C ALA A 9 2.59 5.15 6.64
N MET A 10 1.47 5.20 7.39
CA MET A 10 1.46 5.40 8.84
C MET A 10 1.08 4.16 9.65
N LEU A 11 0.67 3.03 9.04
CA LEU A 11 0.27 1.82 9.78
C LEU A 11 1.30 1.30 10.82
N PRO A 12 2.63 1.36 10.59
CA PRO A 12 3.61 0.99 11.61
C PRO A 12 3.59 1.94 12.83
N VAL A 13 3.32 3.23 12.60
CA VAL A 13 3.16 4.24 13.64
C VAL A 13 1.80 4.07 14.34
N TRP A 14 0.77 3.69 13.58
CA TRP A 14 -0.59 3.54 14.07
C TRP A 14 -0.76 2.29 14.93
N ALA A 15 -0.04 1.19 14.72
CA ALA A 15 -0.11 0.03 15.62
C ALA A 15 0.21 0.38 17.09
N SER A 16 1.06 1.39 17.31
CA SER A 16 1.35 1.94 18.64
C SER A 16 0.19 2.77 19.20
N SER A 17 -0.47 3.57 18.35
CA SER A 17 -1.66 4.36 18.70
C SER A 17 -2.91 3.50 18.89
N TYR A 18 -3.07 2.45 18.09
CA TYR A 18 -4.14 1.45 18.14
C TYR A 18 -4.16 0.74 19.48
N ALA A 19 -3.00 0.24 19.91
CA ALA A 19 -2.87 -0.36 21.23
C ALA A 19 -3.28 0.64 22.33
N MET A 20 -3.01 1.95 22.21
CA MET A 20 -3.39 2.89 23.26
C MET A 20 -4.92 3.13 23.35
N SER A 21 -5.68 3.01 22.26
CA SER A 21 -7.11 3.33 22.21
C SER A 21 -8.07 2.16 22.44
N GLU A 22 -7.60 0.91 22.41
CA GLU A 22 -8.48 -0.27 22.56
C GLU A 22 -9.14 -0.35 23.95
N PRO A 23 -10.46 -0.64 24.03
CA PRO A 23 -11.15 -0.86 25.29
C PRO A 23 -10.64 -2.13 25.99
N VAL A 24 -10.72 -2.14 27.33
CA VAL A 24 -10.28 -3.26 28.15
C VAL A 24 -11.47 -3.89 28.86
N ASP A 25 -11.80 -5.12 28.47
CA ASP A 25 -13.04 -5.79 28.89
C ASP A 25 -12.98 -6.39 30.31
N SER A 26 -11.79 -6.57 30.88
CA SER A 26 -11.62 -7.16 32.21
C SER A 26 -10.98 -6.20 33.21
N VAL A 27 -11.52 -6.18 34.44
CA VAL A 27 -10.98 -5.39 35.56
C VAL A 27 -9.52 -5.76 35.85
N ALA A 28 -9.15 -7.03 35.66
CA ALA A 28 -7.79 -7.52 35.85
C ALA A 28 -6.82 -7.03 34.75
N SER A 29 -7.27 -6.89 33.50
CA SER A 29 -6.47 -6.35 32.40
C SER A 29 -6.32 -4.83 32.46
N LYS A 30 -7.27 -4.13 33.10
CA LYS A 30 -7.26 -2.66 33.17
C LYS A 30 -6.02 -2.12 33.87
N GLU A 31 -5.59 -2.71 34.99
CA GLU A 31 -4.38 -2.26 35.69
C GLU A 31 -3.11 -2.41 34.85
N TYR A 32 -2.99 -3.53 34.12
CA TYR A 32 -1.87 -3.75 33.20
C TYR A 32 -1.90 -2.78 32.02
N SER A 33 -3.08 -2.52 31.46
CA SER A 33 -3.28 -1.52 30.41
C SER A 33 -2.86 -0.13 30.86
N ASP A 34 -3.38 0.36 31.99
CA ASP A 34 -3.07 1.69 32.51
C ASP A 34 -1.57 1.85 32.78
N ARG A 35 -0.93 0.79 33.30
CA ARG A 35 0.52 0.75 33.53
C ARG A 35 1.31 0.74 32.22
N TYR A 36 0.87 -0.03 31.23
CA TYR A 36 1.48 -0.06 29.90
C TYR A 36 1.42 1.32 29.25
N ASP A 37 0.25 1.97 29.21
CA ASP A 37 0.07 3.29 28.61
C ASP A 37 0.94 4.35 29.30
N MET A 38 1.03 4.31 30.63
CA MET A 38 1.92 5.17 31.41
C MET A 38 3.40 4.96 31.05
N LEU A 39 3.85 3.72 30.87
CA LEU A 39 5.25 3.45 30.52
C LEU A 39 5.55 3.85 29.07
N VAL A 40 4.68 3.51 28.12
CA VAL A 40 4.87 3.86 26.70
C VAL A 40 4.93 5.37 26.51
N SER A 41 4.05 6.13 27.17
CA SER A 41 4.06 7.60 27.09
C SER A 41 5.35 8.25 27.61
N ARG A 42 6.12 7.56 28.47
CA ARG A 42 7.37 8.08 29.05
C ARG A 42 8.63 7.52 28.39
N LEU A 43 8.60 6.26 27.99
CA LEU A 43 9.79 5.48 27.62
C LEU A 43 9.72 4.95 26.18
N GLY A 44 8.62 5.16 25.47
CA GLY A 44 8.37 4.58 24.16
C GLY A 44 7.96 3.10 24.21
N VAL A 45 7.52 2.59 23.07
CA VAL A 45 6.94 1.23 22.93
C VAL A 45 7.93 0.11 23.25
N ALA A 46 9.23 0.31 23.02
CA ALA A 46 10.29 -0.65 23.36
C ALA A 46 11.10 -0.24 24.61
N GLY A 47 10.53 0.65 25.45
CA GLY A 47 11.18 1.18 26.64
C GLY A 47 11.42 0.15 27.75
N VAL A 48 12.28 0.52 28.72
CA VAL A 48 12.61 -0.33 29.87
C VAL A 48 11.35 -0.67 30.67
N GLY A 49 11.17 -1.96 30.97
CA GLY A 49 10.06 -2.46 31.79
C GLY A 49 8.77 -2.75 31.03
N ILE A 50 8.66 -2.40 29.74
CA ILE A 50 7.49 -2.73 28.91
C ILE A 50 7.31 -4.25 28.80
N GLU A 51 8.37 -4.99 28.48
CA GLU A 51 8.34 -6.46 28.36
C GLU A 51 7.81 -7.12 29.63
N THR A 52 8.28 -6.68 30.81
CA THR A 52 7.81 -7.21 32.09
C THR A 52 6.32 -6.96 32.32
N VAL A 53 5.80 -5.79 31.93
CA VAL A 53 4.36 -5.51 32.05
C VAL A 53 3.56 -6.40 31.12
N LEU A 54 3.98 -6.51 29.86
CA LEU A 54 3.31 -7.36 28.85
C LEU A 54 3.36 -8.84 29.23
N ASP A 55 4.46 -9.33 29.78
CA ASP A 55 4.61 -10.72 30.22
C ASP A 55 3.69 -11.08 31.39
N ASN A 56 3.49 -10.14 32.31
CA ASN A 56 2.58 -10.37 33.42
C ASN A 56 1.12 -10.18 32.99
N TRP A 57 0.84 -9.26 32.07
CA TRP A 57 -0.48 -9.12 31.47
C TRP A 57 -0.90 -10.39 30.74
N ALA A 58 -0.02 -10.95 29.89
CA ALA A 58 -0.29 -12.18 29.15
C ALA A 58 -0.54 -13.41 30.03
N LYS A 59 -0.07 -13.44 31.28
CA LYS A 59 -0.39 -14.54 32.24
C LYS A 59 -1.81 -14.45 32.76
N VAL A 60 -2.39 -13.25 32.77
CA VAL A 60 -3.73 -12.98 33.31
C VAL A 60 -4.78 -13.03 32.20
N ASP A 61 -4.46 -12.44 31.05
CA ASP A 61 -5.37 -12.30 29.92
C ASP A 61 -4.59 -12.45 28.60
N PRO A 62 -4.24 -13.70 28.22
CA PRO A 62 -3.36 -13.98 27.07
C PRO A 62 -3.95 -13.62 25.70
N ASP A 63 -5.27 -13.50 25.61
CA ASP A 63 -6.00 -13.22 24.37
C ASP A 63 -6.51 -11.77 24.30
N ASN A 64 -6.08 -10.93 25.23
CA ASN A 64 -6.43 -9.51 25.22
C ASN A 64 -5.90 -8.82 23.96
N ARG A 65 -6.80 -8.24 23.15
CA ARG A 65 -6.47 -7.54 21.89
C ARG A 65 -5.38 -6.48 22.08
N LYS A 66 -5.56 -5.57 23.04
CA LYS A 66 -4.61 -4.49 23.34
C LYS A 66 -3.23 -5.02 23.72
N MET A 67 -3.19 -6.05 24.56
CA MET A 67 -1.94 -6.69 24.98
C MET A 67 -1.20 -7.35 23.81
N LEU A 68 -1.92 -8.09 22.95
CA LEU A 68 -1.33 -8.73 21.77
C LEU A 68 -0.77 -7.69 20.78
N LEU A 69 -1.53 -6.63 20.52
CA LEU A 69 -1.07 -5.51 19.68
C LEU A 69 0.13 -4.78 20.30
N ALA A 70 0.15 -4.61 21.62
CA ALA A 70 1.27 -4.05 22.33
C ALA A 70 2.54 -4.92 22.24
N ARG A 71 2.40 -6.26 22.33
CA ARG A 71 3.51 -7.20 22.12
C ARG A 71 4.01 -7.20 20.69
N TYR A 72 3.10 -7.17 19.72
CA TYR A 72 3.46 -6.98 18.31
C TYR A 72 4.32 -5.73 18.12
N SER A 73 3.84 -4.57 18.59
CA SER A 73 4.56 -3.29 18.50
C SER A 73 5.90 -3.32 19.25
N TYR A 74 5.94 -3.89 20.45
CA TYR A 74 7.17 -4.05 21.23
C TYR A 74 8.25 -4.81 20.46
N TYR A 75 7.93 -6.01 19.96
CA TYR A 75 8.89 -6.85 19.26
C TYR A 75 9.29 -6.27 17.90
N LEU A 76 8.33 -5.67 17.18
CA LEU A 76 8.61 -5.00 15.91
C LEU A 76 9.61 -3.86 16.12
N THR A 77 9.34 -2.93 17.05
CA THR A 77 10.24 -1.80 17.33
C THR A 77 11.58 -2.24 17.92
N LYS A 78 11.60 -3.23 18.83
CA LYS A 78 12.84 -3.75 19.40
C LYS A 78 13.73 -4.43 18.35
N GLY A 79 13.11 -5.05 17.34
CA GLY A 79 13.80 -5.71 16.24
C GLY A 79 14.30 -4.76 15.15
N GLN A 80 13.82 -3.51 15.11
CA GLN A 80 14.19 -2.55 14.07
C GLN A 80 15.57 -1.92 14.32
N THR A 81 16.38 -1.88 13.27
CA THR A 81 17.58 -1.05 13.20
C THR A 81 17.57 -0.28 11.90
N THR A 82 17.72 1.04 11.99
CA THR A 82 17.93 1.90 10.82
C THR A 82 19.41 1.90 10.45
N VAL A 83 19.69 1.65 9.17
CA VAL A 83 21.03 1.76 8.59
C VAL A 83 21.01 2.70 7.39
N VAL A 84 22.18 3.22 7.03
CA VAL A 84 22.37 3.95 5.78
C VAL A 84 23.04 3.02 4.78
N VAL A 85 22.42 2.84 3.62
CA VAL A 85 22.95 2.03 2.51
C VAL A 85 23.24 2.91 1.30
N ASP A 86 24.27 2.57 0.54
CA ASP A 86 24.51 3.20 -0.75
C ASP A 86 23.90 2.40 -1.90
N LYS A 87 23.33 3.10 -2.87
CA LYS A 87 22.82 2.53 -4.12
C LYS A 87 23.21 3.42 -5.31
N PRO A 88 23.50 2.84 -6.48
CA PRO A 88 23.77 3.62 -7.69
C PRO A 88 22.50 4.27 -8.27
N GLY A 89 21.31 3.73 -7.94
CA GLY A 89 20.02 4.21 -8.41
C GLY A 89 19.66 5.57 -7.82
N ARG A 90 18.95 6.40 -8.61
CA ARG A 90 18.37 7.68 -8.14
C ARG A 90 17.17 7.51 -7.22
N LYS A 91 16.63 6.29 -7.15
CA LYS A 91 15.60 5.87 -6.22
C LYS A 91 15.94 4.50 -5.67
N TYR A 92 15.46 4.23 -4.47
CA TYR A 92 15.51 2.92 -3.83
C TYR A 92 14.26 2.74 -2.97
N LEU A 93 13.55 1.61 -3.14
CA LEU A 93 12.26 1.34 -2.49
C LEU A 93 11.25 2.48 -2.69
N GLY A 94 11.23 3.07 -3.89
CA GLY A 94 10.38 4.22 -4.24
C GLY A 94 10.86 5.59 -3.70
N ASN A 95 11.82 5.62 -2.79
CA ASN A 95 12.29 6.84 -2.12
C ASN A 95 13.41 7.53 -2.88
N ALA A 96 13.53 8.85 -2.68
CA ALA A 96 14.70 9.63 -3.10
C ALA A 96 15.84 9.49 -2.07
N PRO A 97 17.10 9.72 -2.46
CA PRO A 97 18.23 9.60 -1.53
C PRO A 97 18.22 10.70 -0.47
N LEU A 98 18.77 10.39 0.71
CA LEU A 98 19.08 11.35 1.76
C LEU A 98 20.09 12.39 1.27
N PHE A 99 21.15 11.90 0.62
CA PHE A 99 22.19 12.71 -0.01
C PHE A 99 22.92 11.88 -1.08
N SER A 100 23.65 12.58 -1.96
CA SER A 100 24.44 11.97 -3.03
C SER A 100 25.87 12.46 -2.95
N LEU A 101 26.83 11.54 -3.05
CA LEU A 101 28.26 11.84 -3.17
C LEU A 101 28.79 11.42 -4.54
N LYS A 102 30.00 11.86 -4.85
CA LYS A 102 30.75 11.43 -6.03
C LYS A 102 31.80 10.41 -5.63
N ASP A 103 31.83 9.28 -6.34
CA ASP A 103 32.95 8.34 -6.20
C ASP A 103 34.21 8.85 -6.91
N SER A 104 35.28 8.06 -6.86
CA SER A 104 36.55 8.38 -7.52
C SER A 104 36.48 8.48 -9.04
N THR A 105 35.40 7.98 -9.66
CA THR A 105 35.15 8.06 -11.11
C THR A 105 34.28 9.26 -11.47
N GLY A 106 33.76 9.99 -10.47
CA GLY A 106 32.80 11.08 -10.66
C GLY A 106 31.35 10.60 -10.85
N ALA A 107 31.07 9.31 -10.65
CA ALA A 107 29.71 8.76 -10.66
C ALA A 107 28.98 9.11 -9.36
N ASN A 108 27.65 9.20 -9.42
CA ASN A 108 26.84 9.44 -8.22
C ASN A 108 26.70 8.15 -7.41
N VAL A 109 27.00 8.23 -6.12
CA VAL A 109 26.65 7.24 -5.11
C VAL A 109 25.58 7.87 -4.22
N ASN A 110 24.40 7.27 -4.19
CA ASN A 110 23.24 7.82 -3.50
C ASN A 110 23.00 7.04 -2.20
N TYR A 111 22.81 7.75 -1.10
CA TYR A 111 22.66 7.16 0.23
C TYR A 111 21.20 7.20 0.65
N PHE A 112 20.70 6.08 1.15
CA PHE A 112 19.31 5.88 1.54
C PHE A 112 19.25 5.35 2.96
N GLU A 113 18.17 5.71 3.66
CA GLU A 113 17.80 5.06 4.89
C GLU A 113 17.14 3.71 4.58
N GLU A 114 17.53 2.67 5.29
CA GLU A 114 16.94 1.35 5.20
C GLU A 114 16.70 0.79 6.60
N THR A 115 15.49 0.30 6.85
CA THR A 115 15.17 -0.43 8.08
C THR A 115 15.50 -1.91 7.90
N VAL A 116 16.26 -2.46 8.84
CA VAL A 116 16.58 -3.88 8.94
C VAL A 116 15.95 -4.43 10.22
N TYR A 117 15.57 -5.69 10.19
CA TYR A 117 14.89 -6.35 11.29
C TYR A 117 15.73 -7.53 11.80
N ASP A 118 15.74 -7.72 13.12
CA ASP A 118 16.14 -8.99 13.73
C ASP A 118 15.06 -10.05 13.46
N ASP A 119 15.45 -11.16 12.84
CA ASP A 119 14.52 -12.20 12.39
C ASP A 119 13.74 -12.83 13.54
N SER A 120 14.38 -13.03 14.70
CA SER A 120 13.73 -13.64 15.86
C SER A 120 12.67 -12.72 16.43
N LEU A 121 13.00 -11.44 16.62
CA LEU A 121 12.06 -10.45 17.13
C LEU A 121 10.94 -10.17 16.12
N PHE A 122 11.24 -10.13 14.83
CA PHE A 122 10.21 -9.99 13.79
C PHE A 122 9.24 -11.18 13.79
N ALA A 123 9.74 -12.41 13.90
CA ALA A 123 8.90 -13.60 14.04
C ALA A 123 8.02 -13.56 15.30
N MET A 124 8.55 -13.05 16.42
CA MET A 124 7.76 -12.83 17.63
C MET A 124 6.68 -11.78 17.43
N ALA A 125 6.95 -10.70 16.69
CA ALA A 125 5.93 -9.72 16.31
C ALA A 125 4.82 -10.40 15.48
N LEU A 126 5.19 -11.10 14.40
CA LEU A 126 4.25 -11.82 13.53
C LEU A 126 3.34 -12.78 14.30
N ARG A 127 3.89 -13.53 15.26
CA ARG A 127 3.10 -14.44 16.10
C ARG A 127 1.99 -13.74 16.88
N ASN A 128 2.22 -12.51 17.36
CA ASN A 128 1.23 -11.77 18.13
C ASN A 128 0.17 -11.14 17.22
N ILE A 129 0.55 -10.59 16.06
CA ILE A 129 -0.43 -10.05 15.09
C ILE A 129 -1.28 -11.19 14.49
N ASP A 130 -0.70 -12.36 14.26
CA ASP A 130 -1.45 -13.54 13.81
C ASP A 130 -2.47 -13.99 14.85
N ARG A 131 -2.07 -14.03 16.14
CA ARG A 131 -2.99 -14.41 17.21
C ARG A 131 -4.19 -13.47 17.32
N VAL A 132 -3.99 -12.16 17.14
CA VAL A 132 -5.11 -11.21 17.19
C VAL A 132 -5.96 -11.28 15.92
N ILE A 133 -5.38 -11.51 14.75
CA ILE A 133 -6.16 -11.76 13.52
C ILE A 133 -7.04 -13.02 13.67
N ASP A 134 -6.54 -14.08 14.30
CA ASP A 134 -7.35 -15.29 14.56
C ASP A 134 -8.55 -15.02 15.47
N LEU A 135 -8.41 -14.09 16.41
CA LEU A 135 -9.47 -13.70 17.35
C LEU A 135 -10.47 -12.71 16.73
N TYR A 136 -10.00 -11.87 15.81
CA TYR A 136 -10.76 -10.79 15.17
C TYR A 136 -10.58 -10.84 13.63
N PRO A 137 -11.04 -11.91 12.96
CA PRO A 137 -10.73 -12.15 11.54
C PRO A 137 -11.38 -11.15 10.59
N HIS A 138 -12.42 -10.43 11.02
CA HIS A 138 -13.12 -9.43 10.22
C HIS A 138 -12.59 -7.99 10.40
N ASP A 139 -11.59 -7.80 11.25
CA ASP A 139 -10.93 -6.50 11.46
C ASP A 139 -9.80 -6.36 10.43
N LEU A 140 -10.09 -5.66 9.34
CA LEU A 140 -9.17 -5.51 8.20
C LEU A 140 -7.90 -4.76 8.54
N ASP A 141 -7.98 -3.79 9.45
CA ASP A 141 -6.84 -3.03 9.95
C ASP A 141 -5.72 -3.96 10.45
N LEU A 142 -6.05 -5.03 11.17
CA LEU A 142 -5.07 -6.00 11.68
C LEU A 142 -4.34 -6.71 10.52
N GLN A 143 -5.08 -7.09 9.49
CA GLN A 143 -4.51 -7.77 8.32
C GLN A 143 -3.63 -6.83 7.49
N PHE A 144 -4.04 -5.56 7.34
CA PHE A 144 -3.22 -4.53 6.70
C PHE A 144 -1.97 -4.18 7.50
N VAL A 145 -2.05 -4.14 8.84
CA VAL A 145 -0.88 -3.97 9.71
C VAL A 145 0.14 -5.09 9.47
N LYS A 146 -0.31 -6.35 9.40
CA LYS A 146 0.56 -7.50 9.06
C LYS A 146 1.18 -7.35 7.67
N ALA A 147 0.37 -7.04 6.65
CA ALA A 147 0.87 -6.89 5.29
C ALA A 147 1.92 -5.76 5.17
N ALA A 148 1.71 -4.64 5.89
CA ALA A 148 2.66 -3.53 5.94
C ALA A 148 3.99 -3.93 6.64
N ALA A 149 3.92 -4.72 7.71
CA ALA A 149 5.11 -5.24 8.40
C ALA A 149 5.94 -6.15 7.49
N LEU A 150 5.28 -7.10 6.80
CA LEU A 150 5.93 -8.00 5.85
C LEU A 150 6.60 -7.21 4.72
N LEU A 151 5.88 -6.23 4.14
CA LEU A 151 6.43 -5.37 3.10
C LEU A 151 7.69 -4.62 3.56
N SER A 152 7.67 -4.06 4.78
CA SER A 152 8.83 -3.37 5.34
C SER A 152 10.01 -4.32 5.58
N TYR A 153 9.75 -5.55 6.01
CA TYR A 153 10.76 -6.58 6.23
C TYR A 153 11.41 -7.04 4.92
N GLU A 154 10.59 -7.27 3.89
CA GLU A 154 11.01 -7.85 2.60
C GLU A 154 11.61 -6.85 1.60
N LYS A 155 11.35 -5.55 1.79
CA LYS A 155 11.94 -4.45 1.00
C LYS A 155 11.56 -4.53 -0.48
N ASP A 156 12.46 -4.98 -1.35
CA ASP A 156 12.27 -4.95 -2.81
C ASP A 156 11.66 -6.23 -3.38
N SER A 157 11.45 -7.28 -2.57
CA SER A 157 10.81 -8.54 -2.97
C SER A 157 9.61 -8.87 -2.08
N PRO A 158 8.43 -8.24 -2.28
CA PRO A 158 7.31 -8.30 -1.34
C PRO A 158 6.47 -9.58 -1.47
N ASP A 159 7.11 -10.76 -1.41
CA ASP A 159 6.49 -12.05 -1.68
C ASP A 159 5.52 -12.49 -0.57
N MET A 160 5.91 -12.37 0.70
CA MET A 160 5.06 -12.66 1.86
C MET A 160 3.96 -11.61 2.00
N ALA A 161 4.24 -10.33 1.74
CA ALA A 161 3.22 -9.29 1.69
C ALA A 161 2.17 -9.59 0.61
N LEU A 162 2.60 -10.02 -0.58
CA LEU A 162 1.71 -10.46 -1.65
C LEU A 162 0.84 -11.64 -1.21
N VAL A 163 1.43 -12.70 -0.64
CA VAL A 163 0.69 -13.88 -0.15
C VAL A 163 -0.32 -13.50 0.93
N CYS A 164 0.04 -12.58 1.82
CA CYS A 164 -0.86 -12.07 2.85
C CYS A 164 -2.08 -11.35 2.24
N LEU A 165 -1.85 -10.47 1.26
CA LEU A 165 -2.89 -9.71 0.59
C LEU A 165 -3.78 -10.59 -0.30
N ASP A 166 -3.19 -11.57 -0.98
CA ASP A 166 -3.89 -12.58 -1.80
C ASP A 166 -4.90 -13.38 -0.94
N GLY A 167 -4.42 -13.94 0.17
CA GLY A 167 -5.28 -14.67 1.10
C GLY A 167 -6.32 -13.80 1.80
N MET A 168 -6.02 -12.51 2.04
CA MET A 168 -7.00 -11.55 2.55
C MET A 168 -8.10 -11.25 1.54
N ALA A 169 -7.76 -11.06 0.26
CA ALA A 169 -8.74 -10.89 -0.80
C ALA A 169 -9.68 -12.10 -0.91
N ASP A 170 -9.14 -13.31 -0.87
CA ASP A 170 -9.96 -14.53 -0.88
C ASP A 170 -10.96 -14.57 0.28
N ARG A 171 -10.51 -14.29 1.51
CA ARG A 171 -11.39 -14.30 2.68
C ARG A 171 -12.45 -13.20 2.61
N TYR A 172 -12.06 -11.99 2.21
CA TYR A 172 -12.97 -10.86 2.10
C TYR A 172 -14.15 -11.19 1.17
N TYR A 173 -13.87 -11.74 0.00
CA TYR A 173 -14.90 -12.06 -0.98
C TYR A 173 -15.61 -13.40 -0.71
N SER A 174 -14.97 -14.37 -0.04
CA SER A 174 -15.66 -15.61 0.37
C SER A 174 -16.70 -15.35 1.45
N ASP A 175 -16.39 -14.44 2.37
CA ASP A 175 -17.24 -14.08 3.51
C ASP A 175 -17.94 -12.73 3.25
N ARG A 176 -18.28 -12.46 1.99
CA ARG A 176 -18.91 -11.21 1.59
C ARG A 176 -20.26 -11.04 2.29
N GLY A 177 -20.42 -9.92 2.99
CA GLY A 177 -21.58 -9.64 3.83
C GLY A 177 -21.41 -10.01 5.31
N ALA A 178 -20.23 -10.52 5.71
CA ALA A 178 -19.83 -10.51 7.11
C ALA A 178 -19.62 -9.07 7.62
N ASP A 179 -19.54 -8.91 8.94
CA ASP A 179 -19.32 -7.63 9.63
C ASP A 179 -17.85 -7.19 9.53
N TRP A 180 -17.37 -7.02 8.30
CA TRP A 180 -16.03 -6.52 8.00
C TRP A 180 -15.89 -5.08 8.46
N LYS A 181 -14.81 -4.83 9.21
CA LYS A 181 -14.53 -3.52 9.80
C LYS A 181 -13.14 -3.05 9.46
N PHE A 182 -12.99 -1.74 9.46
CA PHE A 182 -11.71 -1.07 9.54
C PHE A 182 -11.85 -0.03 10.65
N GLU A 183 -11.07 -0.18 11.72
CA GLU A 183 -11.32 0.54 12.98
C GLU A 183 -12.75 0.27 13.48
N GLU A 184 -13.54 1.33 13.69
CA GLU A 184 -14.92 1.23 14.17
C GLU A 184 -15.95 1.21 13.01
N ASP A 185 -15.49 1.43 11.78
CA ASP A 185 -16.36 1.62 10.61
C ASP A 185 -16.57 0.32 9.83
N THR A 186 -17.80 0.11 9.36
CA THR A 186 -18.13 -0.96 8.41
C THR A 186 -17.53 -0.64 7.04
N VAL A 187 -17.00 -1.66 6.36
CA VAL A 187 -16.40 -1.49 5.05
C VAL A 187 -17.23 -2.08 3.93
N ASP A 188 -17.17 -1.46 2.75
CA ASP A 188 -17.73 -1.98 1.52
C ASP A 188 -16.63 -2.35 0.50
N ASP A 189 -17.05 -2.88 -0.64
CA ASP A 189 -16.13 -3.28 -1.71
C ASP A 189 -15.29 -2.09 -2.19
N GLU A 190 -15.86 -0.88 -2.27
CA GLU A 190 -15.13 0.31 -2.73
C GLU A 190 -13.97 0.65 -1.79
N PHE A 191 -14.22 0.60 -0.47
CA PHE A 191 -13.17 0.75 0.53
C PHE A 191 -12.10 -0.33 0.39
N PHE A 192 -12.50 -1.59 0.31
CA PHE A 192 -11.56 -2.71 0.24
C PHE A 192 -10.68 -2.66 -1.01
N GLU A 193 -11.29 -2.43 -2.18
CA GLU A 193 -10.56 -2.25 -3.44
C GLU A 193 -9.59 -1.06 -3.36
N GLY A 194 -10.01 0.05 -2.75
CA GLY A 194 -9.17 1.21 -2.51
C GLY A 194 -7.97 0.90 -1.61
N ALA A 195 -8.17 0.16 -0.52
CA ALA A 195 -7.10 -0.22 0.38
C ALA A 195 -6.09 -1.18 -0.28
N VAL A 196 -6.55 -2.17 -1.05
CA VAL A 196 -5.66 -3.07 -1.82
C VAL A 196 -4.93 -2.30 -2.92
N GLN A 197 -5.57 -1.31 -3.55
CA GLN A 197 -4.96 -0.49 -4.59
C GLN A 197 -3.72 0.28 -4.10
N GLU A 198 -3.70 0.70 -2.84
CA GLU A 198 -2.55 1.38 -2.26
C GLU A 198 -1.32 0.45 -2.12
N TYR A 199 -1.52 -0.84 -1.83
CA TYR A 199 -0.44 -1.82 -1.87
C TYR A 199 0.04 -2.07 -3.30
N CYS A 200 -0.88 -2.16 -4.26
CA CYS A 200 -0.53 -2.21 -5.68
C CYS A 200 0.33 -1.01 -6.07
N TYR A 201 -0.08 0.21 -5.70
CA TYR A 201 0.70 1.43 -5.96
C TYR A 201 2.10 1.36 -5.33
N THR A 202 2.18 0.84 -4.11
CA THR A 202 3.45 0.67 -3.40
C THR A 202 4.37 -0.34 -4.10
N PHE A 203 3.85 -1.53 -4.45
CA PHE A 203 4.58 -2.54 -5.24
C PHE A 203 5.10 -1.96 -6.55
N PHE A 204 4.30 -1.16 -7.24
CA PHE A 204 4.74 -0.50 -8.48
C PHE A 204 5.85 0.53 -8.23
N ASN A 205 5.76 1.30 -7.14
CA ASN A 205 6.72 2.35 -6.80
C ASN A 205 8.09 1.84 -6.31
N ILE A 206 8.14 0.65 -5.69
CA ILE A 206 9.41 -0.01 -5.31
C ILE A 206 10.35 -0.12 -6.52
N ALA A 207 9.77 -0.27 -7.72
CA ALA A 207 10.48 -0.26 -8.98
C ALA A 207 11.55 -1.36 -9.12
N SER A 208 11.26 -2.54 -8.61
CA SER A 208 12.05 -3.76 -8.79
C SER A 208 11.29 -4.76 -9.67
N GLN A 209 11.99 -5.73 -10.26
CA GLN A 209 11.31 -6.77 -11.04
C GLN A 209 10.35 -7.61 -10.18
N PRO A 210 10.72 -8.08 -8.96
CA PRO A 210 9.79 -8.79 -8.09
C PRO A 210 8.56 -7.94 -7.71
N SER A 211 8.75 -6.65 -7.42
CA SER A 211 7.63 -5.79 -7.03
C SER A 211 6.66 -5.53 -8.18
N TYR A 212 7.14 -5.43 -9.43
CA TYR A 212 6.25 -5.38 -10.60
C TYR A 212 5.46 -6.67 -10.82
N VAL A 213 6.06 -7.83 -10.53
CA VAL A 213 5.36 -9.11 -10.57
C VAL A 213 4.27 -9.15 -9.50
N ALA A 214 4.59 -8.75 -8.26
CA ALA A 214 3.61 -8.66 -7.18
C ALA A 214 2.45 -7.71 -7.50
N PHE A 215 2.74 -6.53 -8.06
CA PHE A 215 1.71 -5.58 -8.53
C PHE A 215 0.73 -6.23 -9.53
N LYS A 216 1.27 -6.96 -10.52
CA LYS A 216 0.45 -7.67 -11.50
C LYS A 216 -0.39 -8.76 -10.85
N LEU A 217 0.24 -9.63 -10.05
CA LEU A 217 -0.43 -10.79 -9.46
C LEU A 217 -1.55 -10.38 -8.51
N LEU A 218 -1.32 -9.38 -7.65
CA LEU A 218 -2.37 -8.86 -6.78
C LEU A 218 -3.52 -8.21 -7.58
N SER A 219 -3.19 -7.50 -8.66
CA SER A 219 -4.23 -6.95 -9.54
C SER A 219 -5.03 -8.02 -10.28
N GLU A 220 -4.39 -9.11 -10.71
CA GLU A 220 -5.08 -10.27 -11.30
C GLU A 220 -5.97 -10.94 -10.27
N LYS A 221 -5.48 -11.13 -9.04
CA LYS A 221 -6.25 -11.69 -7.94
C LYS A 221 -7.53 -10.92 -7.68
N MET A 222 -7.45 -9.60 -7.56
CA MET A 222 -8.62 -8.78 -7.34
C MET A 222 -9.63 -8.88 -8.48
N LEU A 223 -9.16 -9.06 -9.73
CA LEU A 223 -10.04 -9.27 -10.89
C LEU A 223 -10.66 -10.68 -10.96
N GLU A 224 -10.16 -11.67 -10.21
CA GLU A 224 -10.86 -12.95 -10.05
C GLU A 224 -12.18 -12.75 -9.30
N HIS A 225 -12.18 -11.84 -8.32
CA HIS A 225 -13.35 -11.53 -7.48
C HIS A 225 -14.21 -10.38 -8.01
N ALA A 226 -13.58 -9.35 -8.58
CA ALA A 226 -14.22 -8.17 -9.16
C ALA A 226 -13.79 -7.96 -10.63
N PRO A 227 -14.30 -8.76 -11.59
CA PRO A 227 -13.81 -8.79 -12.98
C PRO A 227 -13.92 -7.49 -13.76
N ASP A 228 -14.86 -6.64 -13.34
CA ASP A 228 -15.16 -5.36 -13.96
C ASP A 228 -14.68 -4.17 -13.11
N SER A 229 -13.81 -4.39 -12.12
CA SER A 229 -13.22 -3.29 -11.34
C SER A 229 -12.37 -2.38 -12.25
N PRO A 230 -12.74 -1.09 -12.42
CA PRO A 230 -11.96 -0.14 -13.21
C PRO A 230 -10.55 0.07 -12.65
N VAL A 231 -10.39 -0.08 -11.33
CA VAL A 231 -9.12 0.10 -10.61
C VAL A 231 -8.11 -0.95 -11.04
N PHE A 232 -8.45 -2.24 -10.90
CA PHE A 232 -7.51 -3.32 -11.20
C PHE A 232 -7.35 -3.58 -12.71
N LEU A 233 -8.37 -3.29 -13.52
CA LEU A 233 -8.20 -3.24 -14.98
C LEU A 233 -7.19 -2.14 -15.40
N SER A 234 -7.25 -0.96 -14.75
CA SER A 234 -6.28 0.12 -14.99
C SER A 234 -4.87 -0.25 -14.54
N ASN A 235 -4.73 -1.03 -13.46
CA ASN A 235 -3.44 -1.54 -13.02
C ASN A 235 -2.80 -2.45 -14.07
N LEU A 236 -3.56 -3.42 -14.61
CA LEU A 236 -3.04 -4.28 -15.69
C LEU A 236 -2.69 -3.44 -16.93
N GLY A 237 -3.49 -2.44 -17.27
CA GLY A 237 -3.15 -1.47 -18.30
C GLY A 237 -1.79 -0.80 -18.05
N SER A 238 -1.54 -0.36 -16.81
CA SER A 238 -0.30 0.30 -16.38
C SER A 238 0.89 -0.65 -16.42
N TYR A 239 0.73 -1.89 -15.95
CA TYR A 239 1.76 -2.92 -16.02
C TYR A 239 2.19 -3.17 -17.46
N TYR A 240 1.24 -3.47 -18.35
CA TYR A 240 1.57 -3.74 -19.75
C TYR A 240 2.16 -2.52 -20.45
N PHE A 241 1.74 -1.31 -20.09
CA PHE A 241 2.25 -0.10 -20.72
C PHE A 241 3.69 0.22 -20.28
N VAL A 242 3.96 0.16 -18.98
CA VAL A 242 5.22 0.66 -18.40
C VAL A 242 6.28 -0.44 -18.28
N VAL A 243 5.90 -1.62 -17.79
CA VAL A 243 6.82 -2.71 -17.49
C VAL A 243 7.10 -3.52 -18.75
N GLU A 244 6.05 -4.07 -19.37
CA GLU A 244 6.18 -4.93 -20.56
C GLU A 244 6.35 -4.13 -21.86
N LYS A 245 6.03 -2.83 -21.84
CA LYS A 245 6.03 -1.95 -23.03
C LYS A 245 5.13 -2.46 -24.17
N ASP A 246 4.11 -3.26 -23.83
CA ASP A 246 3.10 -3.78 -24.76
C ASP A 246 1.90 -2.81 -24.82
N THR A 247 2.02 -1.82 -25.70
CA THR A 247 0.96 -0.81 -25.91
C THR A 247 -0.35 -1.42 -26.41
N LYS A 248 -0.32 -2.57 -27.10
CA LYS A 248 -1.55 -3.22 -27.59
C LYS A 248 -2.34 -3.85 -26.45
N LYS A 249 -1.67 -4.58 -25.55
CA LYS A 249 -2.31 -5.13 -24.35
C LYS A 249 -2.76 -4.02 -23.40
N ALA A 250 -1.95 -3.00 -23.19
CA ALA A 250 -2.34 -1.84 -22.38
C ALA A 250 -3.64 -1.19 -22.88
N MET A 251 -3.73 -0.90 -24.19
CA MET A 251 -4.95 -0.37 -24.82
C MET A 251 -6.16 -1.29 -24.64
N LYS A 252 -5.98 -2.62 -24.66
CA LYS A 252 -7.07 -3.58 -24.43
C LYS A 252 -7.67 -3.41 -23.03
N TYR A 253 -6.82 -3.26 -21.99
CA TYR A 253 -7.29 -3.07 -20.62
C TYR A 253 -7.92 -1.69 -20.42
N TYR A 254 -7.28 -0.60 -20.86
CA TYR A 254 -7.87 0.73 -20.73
C TYR A 254 -9.19 0.88 -21.48
N ARG A 255 -9.37 0.22 -22.63
CA ARG A 255 -10.66 0.17 -23.32
C ARG A 255 -11.72 -0.63 -22.58
N LYS A 256 -11.36 -1.62 -21.74
CA LYS A 256 -12.32 -2.27 -20.84
C LYS A 256 -12.77 -1.28 -19.77
N VAL A 257 -11.83 -0.56 -19.16
CA VAL A 257 -12.14 0.51 -18.19
C VAL A 257 -13.12 1.51 -18.78
N LEU A 258 -12.85 2.04 -19.98
CA LEU A 258 -13.75 3.00 -20.64
C LEU A 258 -15.11 2.44 -21.10
N LYS A 259 -15.32 1.12 -21.07
CA LYS A 259 -16.66 0.54 -21.27
C LYS A 259 -17.50 0.58 -20.00
N ILE A 260 -16.86 0.52 -18.85
CA ILE A 260 -17.50 0.56 -17.52
C ILE A 260 -17.70 2.02 -17.11
N ASP A 261 -16.63 2.81 -17.21
CA ASP A 261 -16.59 4.23 -16.89
C ASP A 261 -15.97 5.01 -18.08
N PRO A 262 -16.81 5.53 -19.00
CA PRO A 262 -16.36 6.30 -20.16
C PRO A 262 -15.57 7.57 -19.82
N GLU A 263 -15.73 8.09 -18.60
CA GLU A 263 -15.11 9.32 -18.12
C GLU A 263 -13.91 9.05 -17.20
N ASN A 264 -13.46 7.79 -17.13
CA ASN A 264 -12.34 7.42 -16.27
C ASN A 264 -11.05 8.17 -16.62
N TYR A 265 -10.67 9.13 -15.76
CA TYR A 265 -9.53 10.01 -15.97
C TYR A 265 -8.23 9.24 -16.29
N SER A 266 -7.91 8.23 -15.48
CA SER A 266 -6.66 7.46 -15.60
C SER A 266 -6.59 6.70 -16.93
N ALA A 267 -7.67 6.04 -17.34
CA ALA A 267 -7.72 5.32 -18.61
C ALA A 267 -7.66 6.26 -19.83
N VAL A 268 -8.41 7.37 -19.81
CA VAL A 268 -8.39 8.39 -20.86
C VAL A 268 -6.97 8.95 -21.04
N LYS A 269 -6.32 9.34 -19.93
CA LYS A 269 -4.95 9.86 -19.95
C LYS A 269 -3.96 8.86 -20.51
N ASN A 270 -3.99 7.61 -20.05
CA ASN A 270 -3.05 6.59 -20.52
C ASN A 270 -3.28 6.20 -21.99
N ILE A 271 -4.52 6.17 -22.47
CA ILE A 271 -4.81 5.99 -23.90
C ILE A 271 -4.22 7.13 -24.73
N ILE A 272 -4.35 8.39 -24.28
CA ILE A 272 -3.77 9.54 -24.98
C ILE A 272 -2.24 9.44 -25.02
N LEU A 273 -1.59 9.03 -23.92
CA LEU A 273 -0.14 8.81 -23.88
C LEU A 273 0.30 7.74 -24.89
N ILE A 274 -0.41 6.61 -24.96
CA ILE A 274 -0.16 5.55 -25.94
C ILE A 274 -0.39 6.05 -27.37
N CYS A 275 -1.46 6.81 -27.61
CA CYS A 275 -1.74 7.38 -28.93
C CYS A 275 -0.63 8.33 -29.39
N ARG A 276 -0.09 9.14 -28.48
CA ARG A 276 1.04 10.03 -28.75
C ARG A 276 2.31 9.25 -29.09
N GLN A 277 2.62 8.21 -28.30
CA GLN A 277 3.78 7.35 -28.55
C GLN A 277 3.70 6.64 -29.91
N ASN A 278 2.50 6.21 -30.30
CA ASN A 278 2.26 5.47 -31.54
C ASN A 278 1.91 6.38 -32.74
N GLY A 279 1.88 7.72 -32.57
CA GLY A 279 1.49 8.66 -33.62
C GLY A 279 0.03 8.56 -34.08
N ASN A 280 -0.86 7.93 -33.29
CA ASN A 280 -2.28 7.74 -33.62
C ASN A 280 -3.10 9.01 -33.31
N VAL A 281 -2.91 10.04 -34.12
CA VAL A 281 -3.58 11.35 -34.00
C VAL A 281 -5.10 11.22 -34.06
N LYS A 282 -5.63 10.27 -34.85
CA LYS A 282 -7.07 10.08 -35.01
C LYS A 282 -7.73 9.64 -33.71
N GLU A 283 -7.12 8.70 -32.99
CA GLU A 283 -7.64 8.22 -31.71
C GLU A 283 -7.35 9.22 -30.58
N GLU A 284 -6.18 9.88 -30.60
CA GLU A 284 -5.86 10.98 -29.67
C GLU A 284 -6.97 12.06 -29.68
N LEU A 285 -7.35 12.55 -30.86
CA LEU A 285 -8.39 13.57 -31.02
C LEU A 285 -9.78 13.15 -30.50
N LYS A 286 -10.07 11.85 -30.39
CA LYS A 286 -11.34 11.37 -29.82
C LYS A 286 -11.36 11.49 -28.29
N HIS A 287 -10.21 11.32 -27.66
CA HIS A 287 -10.11 11.28 -26.19
C HIS A 287 -9.73 12.63 -25.57
N LEU A 288 -9.10 13.55 -26.34
CA LEU A 288 -8.73 14.87 -25.84
C LEU A 288 -9.92 15.69 -25.28
N PRO A 289 -11.13 15.70 -25.88
CA PRO A 289 -12.27 16.39 -25.29
C PRO A 289 -12.66 15.80 -23.93
N VAL A 290 -12.67 14.47 -23.80
CA VAL A 290 -12.97 13.82 -22.51
C VAL A 290 -11.93 14.20 -21.46
N LEU A 291 -10.63 14.20 -21.82
CA LEU A 291 -9.55 14.62 -20.90
C LEU A 291 -9.76 16.06 -20.39
N MET A 292 -10.30 16.96 -21.21
CA MET A 292 -10.60 18.33 -20.78
C MET A 292 -11.73 18.38 -19.74
N GLU A 293 -12.73 17.50 -19.82
CA GLU A 293 -13.83 17.48 -18.86
C GLU A 293 -13.43 16.80 -17.54
N VAL A 294 -12.70 15.69 -17.63
CA VAL A 294 -12.48 14.80 -16.47
C VAL A 294 -11.16 15.07 -15.74
N SER A 295 -10.25 15.86 -16.31
CA SER A 295 -8.97 16.17 -15.65
C SER A 295 -9.18 17.10 -14.45
N PRO A 296 -8.66 16.74 -13.26
CA PRO A 296 -8.69 17.63 -12.09
C PRO A 296 -7.70 18.81 -12.23
N ASP A 297 -6.68 18.68 -13.09
CA ASP A 297 -5.63 19.70 -13.26
C ASP A 297 -5.95 20.68 -14.40
N GLU A 298 -6.02 21.97 -14.06
CA GLU A 298 -6.36 23.02 -15.03
C GLU A 298 -5.29 23.15 -16.13
N SER A 299 -4.02 22.97 -15.78
CA SER A 299 -2.92 23.02 -16.76
C SER A 299 -3.04 21.91 -17.79
N GLU A 300 -3.40 20.70 -17.37
CA GLU A 300 -3.66 19.57 -18.27
C GLU A 300 -4.87 19.82 -19.18
N ARG A 301 -5.95 20.43 -18.67
CA ARG A 301 -7.10 20.84 -19.50
C ARG A 301 -6.68 21.86 -20.57
N PHE A 302 -5.90 22.88 -20.21
CA PHE A 302 -5.38 23.85 -21.19
C PHE A 302 -4.44 23.20 -22.21
N ALA A 303 -3.56 22.29 -21.78
CA ALA A 303 -2.68 21.56 -22.68
C ALA A 303 -3.46 20.67 -23.65
N ALA A 304 -4.55 20.04 -23.20
CA ALA A 304 -5.43 19.26 -24.06
C ALA A 304 -6.12 20.14 -25.11
N LYS A 305 -6.63 21.32 -24.75
CA LYS A 305 -7.21 22.28 -25.70
C LYS A 305 -6.21 22.74 -26.75
N ALA A 306 -5.02 23.19 -26.33
CA ALA A 306 -3.97 23.62 -27.25
C ALA A 306 -3.54 22.49 -28.21
N ARG A 307 -3.54 21.24 -27.72
CA ARG A 307 -3.26 20.06 -28.54
C ARG A 307 -4.33 19.83 -29.61
N ILE A 308 -5.62 20.00 -29.30
CA ILE A 308 -6.72 19.89 -30.28
C ILE A 308 -6.55 20.92 -31.39
N ASP A 309 -6.28 22.19 -31.03
CA ASP A 309 -6.13 23.29 -31.99
C ASP A 309 -4.95 23.04 -32.95
N ALA A 310 -3.81 22.61 -32.40
CA ALA A 310 -2.60 22.30 -33.16
C ALA A 310 -2.76 21.09 -34.11
N LEU A 311 -3.55 20.09 -33.74
CA LEU A 311 -3.81 18.91 -34.57
C LEU A 311 -4.87 19.16 -35.63
N SER A 312 -5.81 20.08 -35.37
CA SER A 312 -6.89 20.44 -36.30
C SER A 312 -6.42 21.39 -37.39
N SER A 313 -5.46 22.28 -37.09
CA SER A 313 -4.86 23.19 -38.08
C SER A 313 -4.00 22.47 -39.12
N LYS A 314 -3.37 21.34 -38.78
CA LYS A 314 -2.58 20.51 -39.71
C LYS A 314 -3.42 19.72 -40.74
N LYS A 315 -4.75 19.70 -40.59
CA LYS A 315 -5.66 19.04 -41.55
C LYS A 315 -6.25 19.99 -42.59
N ARG A 316 -6.02 21.30 -42.46
CA ARG A 316 -6.39 22.33 -43.46
C ARG A 316 -5.17 22.65 -44.32
#